data_AF-A0AA50TMX4-F1
#
_entry.id   AF-A0AA50TMX4-F1
#
_cell.length_a   1.000
_cell.length_b   1.000
_cell.length_c   1.000
_cell.angle_alpha   90.00
_cell.angle_beta   90.00
_cell.angle_gamma   90.00
#
_symmetry.space_group_name_H-M   'P 1'
#
loop_
_entity.id
_entity.type
_entity.pdbx_description
1 polymer ?
#
loop_
_entity_poly.entity_id
_entity_poly.type
_entity_poly.pdbx_seq_one_letter_code
_entity_poly.pdbx_strand_id
1 'polypeptide(L)' 'CFWFTVEFGLCRQDGQLKAYGAGLLSSFGELQYCLSDEPELQEFNPEVTGEQKYPITEYQPI' A
#
# COMPACT_ATOMS: atom_id res chain seq x y z
N CYS A 1 8.90 -0.08 7.29
CA CYS A 1 7.80 -0.88 7.89
C CYS A 1 6.53 -0.10 8.17
N PHE A 2 6.49 0.88 9.09
CA PHE A 2 5.24 1.60 9.43
C PHE A 2 4.52 2.18 8.21
N TRP A 3 5.27 2.80 7.30
CA TRP A 3 4.73 3.40 6.07
C TRP A 3 3.94 2.40 5.22
N PHE A 4 4.53 1.25 4.89
CA PHE A 4 3.90 0.21 4.06
C PHE A 4 2.90 -0.70 4.80
N THR A 5 2.59 -0.40 6.07
CA THR A 5 1.57 -1.13 6.83
C THR A 5 0.50 -0.18 7.33
N VAL A 6 0.82 0.67 8.30
CA VAL A 6 -0.16 1.54 8.95
C VAL A 6 -0.64 2.66 8.02
N GLU A 7 0.23 3.21 7.18
CA GLU A 7 -0.14 4.31 6.27
C GLU A 7 -0.66 3.82 4.92
N PHE A 8 0.03 2.85 4.29
CA PHE A 8 -0.26 2.39 2.92
C PHE A 8 -0.44 0.88 2.81
N GLY A 9 -0.84 0.21 3.89
CA GLY A 9 -1.00 -1.23 3.91
C GLY A 9 -2.22 -1.74 3.16
N LEU A 10 -2.01 -2.87 2.47
CA LEU A 10 -3.03 -3.70 1.85
C LEU A 10 -3.08 -5.07 2.53
N CYS A 11 -4.26 -5.68 2.59
CA CYS A 11 -4.45 -7.01 3.12
C CYS A 11 -5.32 -7.86 2.19
N ARG A 12 -5.18 -9.19 2.32
CA ARG A 12 -6.10 -10.14 1.69
C ARG A 12 -7.09 -10.63 2.74
N GLN A 13 -8.37 -10.38 2.49
CA GLN A 13 -9.47 -10.88 3.32
C GLN A 13 -10.42 -11.66 2.43
N ASP A 14 -10.67 -12.93 2.78
CA ASP A 14 -11.55 -13.82 2.01
C ASP A 14 -11.15 -13.93 0.53
N GLY A 15 -9.84 -13.91 0.26
CA GLY A 15 -9.27 -13.95 -1.09
C GLY A 15 -9.29 -12.62 -1.85
N GLN A 16 -9.93 -11.58 -1.30
CA GLN A 16 -10.03 -10.26 -1.91
C GLN A 16 -8.97 -9.30 -1.36
N LEU A 17 -8.39 -8.49 -2.24
CA LEU A 17 -7.47 -7.42 -1.84
C LEU A 17 -8.27 -6.24 -1.27
N LYS A 18 -7.85 -5.71 -0.13
CA LYS A 18 -8.47 -4.56 0.55
C LYS A 18 -7.41 -3.63 1.10
N ALA A 19 -7.71 -2.34 1.13
CA ALA A 19 -6.89 -1.35 1.80
C ALA A 19 -7.23 -1.24 3.29
N TYR A 20 -6.21 -1.10 4.13
CA TYR A 20 -6.38 -0.77 5.55
C TYR A 20 -5.49 0.39 6.02
N GLY A 21 -4.50 0.79 5.21
CA GLY A 21 -3.63 1.92 5.51
C GLY A 21 -4.39 3.24 5.65
N ALA A 22 -4.02 4.06 6.63
CA ALA A 22 -4.66 5.34 6.92
C ALA A 22 -4.55 6.35 5.75
N GLY A 23 -3.40 6.41 5.08
CA GLY A 23 -3.17 7.21 3.88
C GLY A 23 -4.11 6.82 2.74
N LEU A 24 -4.24 5.52 2.48
CA LEU A 24 -5.16 5.00 1.47
C LEU A 24 -6.63 5.31 1.81
N LEU A 25 -7.06 5.05 3.05
CA LEU A 25 -8.46 5.25 3.46
C LEU A 25 -8.88 6.73 3.52
N SER A 26 -7.92 7.65 3.64
CA SER A 26 -8.17 9.09 3.68
C SER A 26 -8.03 9.78 2.32
N SER A 27 -7.53 9.08 1.30
CA SER A 27 -7.27 9.62 -0.04
C SER A 27 -8.12 8.90 -1.10
N PHE A 28 -9.17 9.57 -1.59
CA PHE A 28 -10.10 8.96 -2.56
C PHE A 28 -9.39 8.48 -3.84
N GLY A 29 -8.48 9.28 -4.40
CA GLY A 29 -7.77 8.93 -5.63
C GLY A 29 -6.79 7.78 -5.41
N GLU A 30 -6.07 7.78 -4.29
CA GLU A 30 -5.06 6.77 -4.00
C GLU A 30 -5.69 5.43 -3.61
N LEU A 31 -6.88 5.45 -2.97
CA LEU A 31 -7.66 4.25 -2.71
C LEU A 31 -8.11 3.53 -4.00
N GLN A 32 -8.49 4.29 -5.03
CA GLN A 32 -8.84 3.72 -6.33
C GLN A 32 -7.59 3.20 -7.04
N TYR A 33 -6.50 3.96 -6.99
CA TYR A 33 -5.21 3.59 -7.58
C TYR A 33 -4.65 2.30 -6.97
N CYS A 34 -4.63 2.16 -5.64
CA CYS A 34 -4.02 1.01 -4.96
C CYS A 34 -4.74 -0.33 -5.19
N LEU A 35 -5.98 -0.29 -5.70
CA LEU A 35 -6.78 -1.47 -6.05
C LEU A 35 -6.88 -1.70 -7.57
N SER A 36 -6.19 -0.89 -8.36
CA SER A 36 -6.06 -1.07 -9.80
C SER A 36 -4.88 -2.00 -10.15
N ASP A 37 -4.61 -2.18 -11.44
CA ASP A 37 -3.46 -2.95 -11.94
C ASP A 37 -2.21 -2.07 -12.14
N GLU A 38 -2.25 -0.78 -11.77
CA GLU A 38 -1.15 0.17 -11.92
C GLU A 38 0.00 0.00 -10.89
N PRO A 39 -0.25 -0.15 -9.58
CA PRO A 39 0.83 -0.37 -8.62
C PRO A 39 1.33 -1.82 -8.64
N GLU A 40 2.61 -2.01 -8.34
CA GLU A 40 3.14 -3.34 -8.08
C GLU A 40 2.68 -3.82 -6.70
N LEU A 41 2.24 -5.07 -6.59
CA LEU A 41 1.86 -5.66 -5.31
C LEU A 41 2.92 -6.66 -4.86
N GLN A 42 3.52 -6.41 -3.69
CA GLN A 42 4.48 -7.33 -3.08
C GLN A 42 3.96 -7.91 -1.75
N GLU A 43 4.41 -9.12 -1.44
CA GLU A 43 4.16 -9.71 -0.14
C GLU A 43 4.97 -8.98 0.94
N PHE A 44 4.33 -8.76 2.09
CA PHE A 44 4.97 -8.07 3.20
C PHE A 44 6.09 -8.94 3.80
N ASN A 45 7.34 -8.48 3.64
CA ASN A 45 8.51 -9.04 4.30
C ASN A 45 9.21 -7.91 5.08
N PRO A 46 9.22 -7.94 6.43
CA PRO A 46 9.82 -6.87 7.24
C PRO A 46 11.26 -6.51 6.89
N GLU A 47 12.08 -7.47 6.48
CA GLU A 47 13.49 -7.24 6.13
C GLU A 47 13.62 -6.42 4.84
N VAL A 48 12.75 -6.69 3.85
CA VAL A 48 12.74 -5.99 2.56
C VAL A 48 11.98 -4.68 2.66
N THR A 49 10.76 -4.71 3.22
CA THR A 49 9.88 -3.55 3.39
C THR A 49 10.45 -2.51 4.38
N GLY A 50 11.40 -2.91 5.22
CA GLY A 50 12.18 -2.00 6.06
C GLY A 50 13.08 -1.06 5.26
N GLU A 51 13.61 -1.53 4.14
CA GLU A 51 14.59 -0.82 3.29
C GLU A 51 13.98 -0.19 2.03
N GLN A 52 12.74 -0.57 1.69
CA GLN A 52 12.02 -0.05 0.53
C GLN A 52 11.90 1.47 0.57
N LYS A 53 12.34 2.12 -0.52
CA LYS A 53 12.20 3.58 -0.71
C LYS A 53 10.80 3.91 -1.23
N TYR A 54 10.30 5.08 -0.86
CA TYR A 54 8.96 5.55 -1.24
C TYR A 54 8.95 7.05 -1.54
N PRO A 55 8.10 7.49 -2.50
CA PRO A 55 7.79 8.90 -2.67
C PRO A 55 6.81 9.37 -1.59
N ILE A 56 6.85 10.66 -1.25
CA ILE A 56 5.92 11.28 -0.28
C ILE A 56 4.91 12.24 -0.94
N THR A 57 5.16 12.64 -2.19
CA THR A 57 4.32 13.61 -2.95
C THR A 57 3.56 12.98 -4.10
N GLU A 58 3.78 11.69 -4.34
CA GLU A 58 3.21 10.91 -5.46
C GLU A 58 2.57 9.64 -4.90
N TYR A 59 1.71 9.00 -5.70
CA TYR A 59 1.12 7.72 -5.33
C TYR A 59 2.20 6.64 -5.19
N GLN A 60 1.98 5.72 -4.25
CA GLN A 60 2.93 4.66 -3.97
C GLN A 60 3.02 3.69 -5.15
N PRO A 61 4.17 3.54 -5.81
CA PRO A 61 4.29 2.65 -6.98
C PRO A 61 4.29 1.16 -6.59
N ILE A 62 4.46 0.85 -5.29
CA ILE A 62 4.63 -0.49 -4.72
C ILE A 62 4.11 -0.58 -3.28
#